data_AF-A0A6A5K2W7-F1
#
_entry.id   AF-A0A6A5K2W7-F1
#
_cell.length_a   1.000
_cell.length_b   1.000
_cell.length_c   1.000
_cell.angle_alpha   90.00
_cell.angle_beta   90.00
_cell.angle_gamma   90.00
#
_symmetry.space_group_name_H-M   'P 1'
#
loop_
_entity.id
_entity.type
_entity.pdbx_description
1 polymer ?
#
loop_
_entity_poly.entity_id
_entity_poly.type
_entity_poly.pdbx_seq_one_letter_code
_entity_poly.pdbx_strand_id
1 'polypeptide(L)'
;MKSTLILASLFAAAFSAPTPSPSVRRQTAGNFQTFTAALGGIAATPITDSGIAARPFAVKGNTFVNIGAALQRSCDQQFNACANAANGGDATLSVSQCSAQKGMYTRKYRSRSFS
;
A
#
# COMPACT_ATOMS: atom_id res chain seq x y z
N MET A 1 73.41 2.12 19.67
CA MET A 1 72.14 2.77 19.30
C MET A 1 72.09 2.85 17.78
N LYS A 2 71.38 1.93 17.13
CA LYS A 2 71.11 1.95 15.69
C LYS A 2 69.68 1.43 15.53
N SER A 3 68.81 2.32 15.08
CA SER A 3 67.38 2.13 14.94
C SER A 3 67.06 1.41 13.65
N THR A 4 66.15 0.43 13.70
CA THR A 4 65.50 -0.11 12.50
C THR A 4 64.01 -0.19 12.77
N LEU A 5 63.29 0.78 12.23
CA LEU A 5 61.83 0.84 12.23
C LEU A 5 61.34 0.09 10.99
N ILE A 6 60.57 -0.98 11.20
CA ILE A 6 59.86 -1.69 10.14
C ILE A 6 58.51 -1.00 9.96
N LEU A 7 58.33 -0.28 8.85
CA LEU A 7 57.03 0.24 8.43
C LEU A 7 56.20 -0.91 7.86
N ALA A 8 55.20 -1.37 8.62
CA ALA A 8 54.13 -2.22 8.11
C ALA A 8 53.04 -1.35 7.48
N SER A 9 52.96 -1.36 6.16
CA SER A 9 51.91 -0.69 5.38
C SER A 9 50.56 -1.38 5.61
N LEU A 10 49.65 -0.75 6.35
CA LEU A 10 48.27 -1.18 6.50
C LEU A 10 47.45 -0.63 5.32
N PHE A 11 47.16 -1.49 4.34
CA PHE A 11 46.20 -1.21 3.28
C PHE A 11 44.78 -1.43 3.84
N ALA A 12 44.09 -0.35 4.20
CA ALA A 12 42.69 -0.40 4.62
C ALA A 12 41.79 -0.41 3.36
N ALA A 13 41.24 -1.58 3.01
CA ALA A 13 40.19 -1.66 2.01
C ALA A 13 38.87 -1.16 2.62
N ALA A 14 38.44 0.04 2.22
CA ALA A 14 37.11 0.55 2.55
C ALA A 14 36.06 -0.22 1.73
N PHE A 15 35.42 -1.22 2.35
CA PHE A 15 34.23 -1.84 1.80
C PHE A 15 33.04 -0.87 1.96
N SER A 16 32.71 -0.14 0.89
CA SER A 16 31.45 0.59 0.80
C SER A 16 30.29 -0.41 0.76
N ALA A 17 29.66 -0.64 1.91
CA ALA A 17 28.41 -1.41 1.98
C ALA A 17 27.30 -0.61 1.26
N PRO A 18 26.53 -1.20 0.33
CA PRO A 18 25.36 -0.55 -0.23
C PRO A 18 24.32 -0.39 0.88
N THR A 19 24.05 0.85 1.25
CA THR A 19 22.92 1.18 2.13
C THR A 19 21.63 0.74 1.44
N PRO A 20 20.80 -0.14 2.03
CA PRO A 20 19.48 -0.41 1.48
C PRO A 20 18.67 0.88 1.57
N SER A 21 18.42 1.50 0.43
CA SER A 21 17.49 2.63 0.32
C SER A 21 16.15 2.19 0.90
N PRO A 22 15.59 2.90 1.89
CA PRO A 22 14.22 2.64 2.28
C PRO A 22 13.37 2.93 1.04
N SER A 23 12.79 1.88 0.46
CA SER A 23 11.71 2.01 -0.51
C SER A 23 10.59 2.77 0.19
N VAL A 24 10.60 4.10 0.04
CA VAL A 24 9.48 4.95 0.40
C VAL A 24 8.31 4.41 -0.40
N ARG A 25 7.48 3.57 0.23
CA ARG A 25 6.10 3.39 -0.21
C ARG A 25 5.54 4.80 -0.18
N ARG A 26 5.55 5.46 -1.33
CA ARG A 26 4.85 6.71 -1.57
C ARG A 26 3.40 6.40 -1.22
N GLN A 27 3.02 6.64 0.03
CA GLN A 27 1.64 6.93 0.37
C GLN A 27 1.31 8.06 -0.59
N THR A 28 0.58 7.75 -1.67
CA THR A 28 0.39 8.72 -2.74
C THR A 28 -0.20 9.95 -2.07
N ALA A 29 0.54 11.06 -2.14
CA ALA A 29 0.09 12.32 -1.55
C ALA A 29 -1.25 12.63 -2.24
N GLY A 30 -2.36 12.41 -1.53
CA GLY A 30 -3.70 12.46 -2.09
C GLY A 30 -4.54 11.19 -2.04
N ASN A 31 -4.09 10.07 -1.45
CA ASN A 31 -4.99 8.96 -1.13
C ASN A 31 -5.41 8.98 0.35
N PHE A 32 -6.70 9.15 0.60
CA PHE A 32 -7.27 9.21 1.95
C PHE A 32 -7.32 7.86 2.67
N GLN A 33 -6.98 6.76 2.01
CA GLN A 33 -7.02 5.42 2.56
C GLN A 33 -5.60 4.88 2.85
N THR A 34 -5.45 4.07 3.90
CA THR A 34 -4.17 3.45 4.31
C THR A 34 -4.18 1.92 4.21
N PHE A 35 -5.20 1.34 3.59
CA PHE A 35 -5.29 -0.10 3.33
C PHE A 35 -4.43 -0.46 2.12
N THR A 36 -3.50 -1.39 2.33
CA THR A 36 -2.44 -1.73 1.38
C THR A 36 -2.42 -3.18 0.93
N ALA A 37 -3.24 -4.05 1.53
CA ALA A 37 -3.32 -5.44 1.12
C ALA A 37 -3.95 -5.54 -0.27
N ALA A 38 -3.34 -6.35 -1.14
CA ALA A 38 -3.69 -6.48 -2.55
C ALA A 38 -3.56 -7.94 -3.00
N LEU A 39 -4.52 -8.78 -2.61
CA LEU A 39 -4.61 -10.17 -3.05
C LEU A 39 -4.66 -10.22 -4.59
N GLY A 40 -3.85 -11.08 -5.21
CA GLY A 40 -3.72 -11.14 -6.67
C GLY A 40 -3.14 -9.87 -7.31
N GLY A 41 -2.46 -9.02 -6.53
CA GLY A 41 -1.99 -7.71 -7.01
C GLY A 41 -3.11 -6.66 -7.15
N ILE A 42 -4.34 -6.99 -6.76
CA ILE A 42 -5.51 -6.13 -6.92
C ILE A 42 -5.62 -5.21 -5.69
N ALA A 43 -5.10 -3.99 -5.84
CA ALA A 43 -5.16 -2.97 -4.80
C ALA A 43 -6.55 -2.31 -4.73
N ALA A 44 -6.91 -1.80 -3.55
CA ALA A 44 -8.11 -0.99 -3.39
C ALA A 44 -7.98 0.31 -4.18
N THR A 45 -9.07 0.72 -4.84
CA THR A 45 -9.08 1.94 -5.64
C THR A 45 -8.79 3.15 -4.76
N PRO A 46 -7.86 4.04 -5.13
CA PRO A 46 -7.52 5.18 -4.30
C PRO A 46 -8.73 6.10 -4.10
N ILE A 47 -8.80 6.71 -2.91
CA ILE A 47 -9.76 7.76 -2.60
C ILE A 47 -9.01 9.07 -2.70
N THR A 48 -9.35 9.92 -3.66
CA THR A 48 -8.64 11.18 -3.89
C THR A 48 -9.51 12.39 -3.58
N ASP A 49 -8.91 13.57 -3.56
CA ASP A 49 -9.67 14.81 -3.56
C ASP A 49 -10.40 14.94 -4.90
N SER A 50 -11.68 15.26 -4.87
CA SER A 50 -12.50 15.49 -6.06
C SER A 50 -12.36 16.91 -6.62
N GLY A 51 -11.85 17.86 -5.82
CA GLY A 51 -11.88 19.30 -6.10
C GLY A 51 -13.26 19.95 -5.92
N ILE A 52 -14.27 19.20 -5.47
CA ILE A 52 -15.65 19.68 -5.28
C ILE A 52 -15.94 19.77 -3.79
N ALA A 53 -16.06 21.00 -3.27
CA ALA A 53 -16.26 21.24 -1.83
C ALA A 53 -17.47 20.49 -1.24
N ALA A 54 -18.57 20.37 -1.98
CA ALA A 54 -19.77 19.66 -1.53
C ALA A 54 -19.62 18.12 -1.52
N ARG A 55 -18.64 17.57 -2.26
CA ARG A 55 -18.43 16.11 -2.43
C ARG A 55 -16.93 15.81 -2.52
N PRO A 56 -16.14 16.05 -1.46
CA PRO A 56 -14.69 16.16 -1.56
C PRO A 56 -13.95 14.84 -1.84
N PHE A 57 -14.60 13.69 -1.70
CA PHE A 57 -13.95 12.39 -1.88
C PHE A 57 -14.29 11.79 -3.25
N ALA A 58 -13.30 11.35 -4.01
CA ALA A 58 -13.47 10.70 -5.31
C ALA A 58 -12.93 9.27 -5.34
N VAL A 59 -13.67 8.35 -5.97
CA VAL A 59 -13.28 6.95 -6.20
C VAL A 59 -13.68 6.54 -7.61
N LYS A 60 -12.68 6.41 -8.51
CA LYS A 60 -12.87 6.04 -9.93
C LYS A 60 -14.03 6.82 -10.58
N GLY A 61 -13.98 8.15 -10.50
CA GLY A 61 -14.97 9.06 -11.09
C GLY A 61 -16.27 9.25 -10.28
N ASN A 62 -16.53 8.44 -9.25
CA ASN A 62 -17.65 8.68 -8.33
C ASN A 62 -17.20 9.63 -7.22
N THR A 63 -18.01 10.64 -6.89
CA THR A 63 -17.72 11.54 -5.77
C THR A 63 -18.61 11.25 -4.57
N PHE A 64 -18.19 11.61 -3.37
CA PHE A 64 -18.89 11.32 -2.12
C PHE A 64 -18.79 12.49 -1.15
N VAL A 65 -19.85 12.72 -0.39
CA VAL A 65 -19.87 13.71 0.71
C VAL A 65 -19.09 13.19 1.91
N ASN A 66 -19.21 11.88 2.22
CA ASN A 66 -18.64 11.26 3.40
C ASN A 66 -17.54 10.25 3.04
N ILE A 67 -16.41 10.30 3.75
CA ILE A 67 -15.27 9.40 3.53
C ILE A 67 -15.61 7.92 3.73
N GLY A 68 -16.52 7.59 4.66
CA GLY A 68 -16.98 6.22 4.89
C GLY A 68 -17.67 5.62 3.67
N ALA A 69 -18.46 6.40 2.94
CA ALA A 69 -19.08 5.95 1.69
C ALA A 69 -18.03 5.73 0.58
N ALA A 70 -17.02 6.61 0.50
CA ALA A 70 -15.91 6.44 -0.42
C ALA A 70 -15.07 5.17 -0.11
N LEU A 71 -14.79 4.92 1.18
CA LEU A 71 -14.11 3.71 1.67
C LEU A 71 -14.89 2.44 1.31
N GLN A 72 -16.20 2.43 1.54
CA GLN A 72 -17.06 1.31 1.15
C GLN A 72 -16.98 1.07 -0.37
N ARG A 73 -17.09 2.13 -1.18
CA ARG A 73 -17.00 2.01 -2.64
C ARG A 73 -15.65 1.44 -3.09
N SER A 74 -14.55 1.93 -2.51
CA SER A 74 -13.20 1.45 -2.80
C SER A 74 -13.03 -0.04 -2.45
N CYS A 75 -13.56 -0.44 -1.29
CA CYS A 75 -13.58 -1.83 -0.84
C CYS A 75 -14.35 -2.74 -1.80
N ASP A 76 -15.56 -2.33 -2.19
CA ASP A 76 -16.39 -3.10 -3.13
C ASP A 76 -15.74 -3.21 -4.51
N GLN A 77 -15.06 -2.16 -4.98
CA GLN A 77 -14.31 -2.21 -6.25
C GLN A 77 -13.14 -3.19 -6.18
N GLN A 78 -12.42 -3.24 -5.06
CA GLN A 78 -11.35 -4.24 -4.85
C GLN A 78 -11.91 -5.67 -4.87
N PHE A 79 -12.98 -5.89 -4.09
CA PHE A 79 -13.61 -7.20 -4.00
C PHE A 79 -14.12 -7.67 -5.36
N ASN A 80 -14.83 -6.81 -6.10
CA ASN A 80 -15.36 -7.17 -7.41
C ASN A 80 -14.24 -7.46 -8.41
N ALA A 81 -13.15 -6.69 -8.40
CA ALA A 81 -12.00 -6.96 -9.26
C ALA A 81 -11.35 -8.31 -8.92
N CYS A 82 -11.18 -8.61 -7.63
CA CYS A 82 -10.66 -9.90 -7.16
C CYS A 82 -11.58 -11.06 -7.53
N ALA A 83 -12.88 -10.93 -7.27
CA ALA A 83 -13.86 -11.96 -7.59
C ALA A 83 -13.96 -12.19 -9.11
N ASN A 84 -13.87 -11.14 -9.92
CA ASN A 84 -13.85 -11.25 -11.37
C ASN A 84 -12.58 -11.98 -11.86
N ALA A 85 -11.41 -11.74 -11.24
CA ALA A 85 -10.19 -12.48 -11.59
C ALA A 85 -10.29 -13.97 -11.23
N ALA A 86 -10.78 -14.28 -10.02
CA ALA A 86 -11.03 -15.66 -9.58
C ALA A 86 -12.03 -16.38 -10.50
N ASN A 87 -13.16 -15.75 -10.80
CA ASN A 87 -14.17 -16.31 -11.71
C ASN A 87 -13.73 -16.31 -13.19
N GLY A 88 -12.76 -15.46 -13.54
CA GLY A 88 -12.19 -15.35 -14.87
C GLY A 88 -11.12 -16.39 -15.19
N GLY A 89 -10.83 -17.31 -14.26
CA GLY A 89 -9.90 -18.42 -14.46
C GLY A 89 -8.53 -18.27 -13.81
N ASP A 90 -8.31 -17.23 -12.98
CA ASP A 90 -7.10 -17.17 -12.15
C ASP A 90 -7.18 -18.21 -11.02
N ALA A 91 -6.53 -19.35 -11.23
CA ALA A 91 -6.51 -20.46 -10.28
C ALA A 91 -5.76 -20.16 -8.96
N THR A 92 -5.05 -19.04 -8.88
CA THR A 92 -4.36 -18.60 -7.65
C THR A 92 -5.28 -17.85 -6.70
N LEU A 93 -6.49 -17.48 -7.17
CA LEU A 93 -7.47 -16.70 -6.43
C LEU A 93 -8.76 -17.48 -6.21
N SER A 94 -9.40 -17.25 -5.07
CA SER A 94 -10.78 -17.69 -4.83
C SER A 94 -11.64 -16.54 -4.31
N VAL A 95 -12.94 -16.59 -4.63
CA VAL A 95 -13.91 -15.60 -4.13
C VAL A 95 -13.97 -15.58 -2.59
N SER A 96 -13.69 -16.71 -1.93
CA SER A 96 -13.60 -16.77 -0.47
C SER A 96 -12.40 -15.99 0.07
N GLN A 97 -11.24 -16.05 -0.58
CA GLN A 97 -10.08 -15.21 -0.23
C GLN A 97 -10.36 -13.72 -0.51
N CYS A 98 -11.02 -13.40 -1.62
CA CYS A 98 -11.47 -12.03 -1.90
C CYS A 98 -12.39 -11.51 -0.78
N SER A 99 -13.33 -12.34 -0.30
CA SER A 99 -14.23 -12.00 0.80
C SER A 99 -13.46 -11.82 2.12
N ALA A 100 -12.46 -12.64 2.39
CA ALA A 100 -11.59 -12.50 3.55
C ALA A 100 -10.83 -11.15 3.52
N GLN A 101 -10.28 -10.78 2.35
CA GLN A 101 -9.64 -9.48 2.16
C GLN A 101 -10.61 -8.32 2.38
N LYS A 102 -11.84 -8.41 1.86
CA LYS A 102 -12.92 -7.44 2.12
C LYS A 102 -13.15 -7.28 3.63
N GLY A 103 -13.20 -8.38 4.38
CA GLY A 103 -13.31 -8.36 5.83
C GLY A 103 -12.13 -7.66 6.53
N MET A 104 -10.89 -7.84 6.04
CA MET A 104 -9.72 -7.10 6.54
C MET A 104 -9.85 -5.59 6.30
N TYR A 105 -10.34 -5.19 5.12
CA TYR A 105 -10.60 -3.80 4.78
C TYR A 105 -11.64 -3.19 5.73
N THR A 106 -12.79 -3.85 5.90
CA THR A 106 -13.85 -3.37 6.79
C THR A 106 -13.36 -3.22 8.23
N ARG A 107 -12.61 -4.20 8.77
CA ARG A 107 -12.03 -4.11 10.12
C ARG A 107 -11.10 -2.91 10.30
N LYS A 108 -10.30 -2.59 9.28
CA LYS A 108 -9.36 -1.45 9.33
C LYS A 108 -10.06 -0.09 9.46
N TYR A 109 -11.22 0.09 8.83
CA TYR A 109 -11.91 1.38 8.86
C TYR A 109 -13.08 1.44 9.84
N ARG A 110 -13.66 0.31 10.24
CA ARG A 110 -14.72 0.25 11.26
C ARG A 110 -14.21 0.63 12.66
N SER A 111 -12.98 0.22 12.99
CA SER A 111 -12.35 0.53 14.28
C SER A 111 -11.98 2.01 14.44
N ARG A 112 -11.87 2.77 13.35
CA ARG A 112 -11.53 4.19 13.35
C ARG A 112 -12.75 5.13 13.41
N SER A 113 -13.97 4.61 13.30
CA SER A 113 -15.20 5.40 13.46
C SER A 113 -15.69 5.47 14.91
N PHE A 114 -15.01 4.79 15.85
CA PHE A 114 -15.36 4.72 17.28
C PHE A 114 -14.27 5.33 18.20
N SER A 115 -13.35 6.13 17.66
CA SER A 115 -12.39 6.95 18.42
C SER A 115 -12.40 8.36 17.86
#